data_AF-A0A3D0KQ28-F1
#
_entry.id   AF-A0A3D0KQ28-F1
#
_cell.length_a   1.000
_cell.length_b   1.000
_cell.length_c   1.000
_cell.angle_alpha   90.00
_cell.angle_beta   90.00
_cell.angle_gamma   90.00
#
_symmetry.space_group_name_H-M   'P 1'
#
loop_
_entity.id
_entity.type
_entity.pdbx_description
1 polymer ?
#
loop_
_entity_poly.entity_id
_entity_poly.type
_entity_poly.pdbx_seq_one_letter_code
_entity_poly.pdbx_strand_id
1 'polypeptide(L)'
;MFGKSKKKNQSINNEALNFLIRESYKTARTNIDYSIIKKGCKKVVFTSSSKGEGKTLSSVNIASALAQQVDTKVILVETDLRRPHVHLALGLTPSPGLTNCLNSECALDDIIKSTHIDNLSAICYGAIPPNPSELLSSDSMTDIIKRLEKEYDYIIFDAPPVAVVIDAVPIIKQSDGV
;
A
#
# COMPACT_ATOMS: atom_id res chain seq x y z
N MET A 1 27.13 7.05 52.74
CA MET A 1 27.28 5.87 51.85
C MET A 1 26.14 5.90 50.83
N PHE A 2 26.42 6.33 49.61
CA PHE A 2 25.43 6.42 48.53
C PHE A 2 25.25 5.06 47.86
N GLY A 3 24.08 4.44 48.05
CA GLY A 3 23.66 3.26 47.31
C GLY A 3 23.41 3.63 45.84
N LYS A 4 24.29 3.18 44.94
CA LYS A 4 24.08 3.28 43.49
C LYS A 4 22.85 2.44 43.12
N SER A 5 21.76 3.12 42.77
CA SER A 5 20.61 2.51 42.10
C SER A 5 21.06 1.86 40.79
N LYS A 6 20.91 0.53 40.69
CA LYS A 6 21.11 -0.21 39.45
C LYS A 6 20.06 0.26 38.44
N LYS A 7 20.47 1.05 37.45
CA LYS A 7 19.67 1.27 36.23
C LYS A 7 19.41 -0.09 35.60
N LYS A 8 18.17 -0.59 35.71
CA LYS A 8 17.67 -1.74 34.93
C LYS A 8 17.79 -1.34 33.46
N ASN A 9 18.71 -1.98 32.73
CA ASN A 9 18.71 -1.98 31.27
C ASN A 9 17.40 -2.62 30.82
N GLN A 10 16.41 -1.81 30.47
CA GLN A 10 15.26 -2.24 29.67
C GLN A 10 15.73 -2.37 28.22
N SER A 11 16.49 -3.41 27.92
CA SER A 11 16.62 -3.85 26.53
C SER A 11 15.26 -4.40 26.12
N ILE A 12 14.50 -3.63 25.34
CA ILE A 12 13.29 -4.13 24.69
C ILE A 12 13.69 -5.40 23.93
N ASN A 13 13.03 -6.52 24.24
CA ASN A 13 13.26 -7.76 23.51
C ASN A 13 12.73 -7.56 22.08
N ASN A 14 13.64 -7.25 21.15
CA ASN A 14 13.31 -6.94 19.75
C ASN A 14 12.55 -8.07 19.06
N GLU A 15 12.79 -9.33 19.44
CA GLU A 15 12.06 -10.47 18.88
C GLU A 15 10.59 -10.48 19.31
N ALA A 16 10.35 -10.26 20.61
CA ALA A 16 8.99 -10.16 21.14
C ALA A 16 8.24 -8.96 20.54
N LEU A 17 8.92 -7.82 20.37
CA LEU A 17 8.32 -6.64 19.72
C LEU A 17 7.98 -6.92 18.25
N ASN A 18 8.90 -7.52 17.49
CA ASN A 18 8.67 -7.87 16.09
C ASN A 18 7.52 -8.87 15.93
N PHE A 19 7.41 -9.84 16.85
CA PHE A 19 6.28 -10.76 16.89
C PHE A 19 4.95 -10.03 17.11
N LEU A 20 4.87 -9.14 18.11
CA LEU A 20 3.67 -8.37 18.40
C LEU A 20 3.22 -7.49 17.21
N ILE A 21 4.18 -6.86 16.52
CA ILE A 21 3.91 -6.06 15.32
C ILE A 21 3.35 -6.94 14.19
N ARG A 22 3.90 -8.15 13.99
CA ARG A 22 3.36 -9.07 12.97
C ARG A 22 1.95 -9.54 13.30
N GLU A 23 1.68 -9.86 14.56
CA GLU A 23 0.34 -10.28 14.99
C GLU A 23 -0.69 -9.15 14.91
N SER A 24 -0.29 -7.89 15.14
CA SER A 24 -1.20 -6.74 14.96
C SER A 24 -1.62 -6.57 13.49
N TYR A 25 -0.71 -6.76 12.54
CA TYR A 25 -1.04 -6.74 11.11
C TYR A 25 -1.89 -7.94 10.68
N LYS A 26 -1.68 -9.14 11.25
CA LYS A 26 -2.58 -10.28 11.01
C LYS A 26 -3.99 -10.04 11.56
N THR A 27 -4.10 -9.38 12.70
CA THR A 27 -5.38 -8.99 13.30
C THR A 27 -6.08 -7.97 12.40
N ALA A 28 -5.37 -6.92 11.98
CA ALA A 28 -5.91 -5.90 11.09
C ALA A 28 -6.34 -6.48 9.73
N ARG A 29 -5.54 -7.38 9.14
CA ARG A 29 -5.90 -8.14 7.93
C ARG A 29 -7.24 -8.85 8.10
N THR A 30 -7.40 -9.59 9.19
CA THR A 30 -8.63 -10.35 9.48
C THR A 30 -9.83 -9.40 9.57
N ASN A 31 -9.67 -8.26 10.22
CA ASN A 31 -10.73 -7.25 10.33
C ASN A 31 -11.11 -6.65 8.96
N ILE A 32 -10.13 -6.38 8.10
CA ILE A 32 -10.37 -5.89 6.73
C ILE A 32 -11.16 -6.92 5.93
N ASP A 33 -10.72 -8.18 5.98
CA ASP A 33 -11.36 -9.28 5.26
C ASP A 33 -12.84 -9.44 5.65
N TYR A 34 -13.16 -9.33 6.95
CA TYR A 34 -14.53 -9.36 7.46
C TYR A 34 -15.35 -8.09 7.20
N SER A 35 -14.72 -6.92 7.11
CA SER A 35 -15.43 -5.64 6.96
C SER A 35 -15.95 -5.43 5.53
N ILE A 36 -15.26 -5.99 4.54
CA ILE A 36 -15.62 -5.82 3.13
C ILE A 36 -16.46 -7.02 2.67
N ILE A 37 -17.78 -6.89 2.80
CA ILE A 37 -18.77 -7.90 2.38
C ILE A 37 -19.01 -7.77 0.87
N LYS A 38 -18.03 -8.22 0.08
CA LYS A 38 -18.07 -8.21 -1.39
C LYS A 38 -17.45 -9.49 -1.95
N LYS A 39 -18.01 -9.96 -3.06
CA LYS A 39 -17.43 -11.05 -3.87
C LYS A 39 -16.47 -10.51 -4.92
N GLY A 40 -15.42 -11.27 -5.22
CA GLY A 40 -14.38 -10.87 -6.17
C GLY A 40 -13.37 -9.91 -5.55
N CYS A 41 -12.66 -9.16 -6.39
CA CYS A 41 -11.58 -8.28 -5.96
C CYS A 41 -12.05 -7.18 -4.98
N LYS A 42 -11.39 -7.11 -3.84
CA LYS A 42 -11.57 -6.09 -2.79
C LYS A 42 -10.54 -4.98 -2.97
N LYS A 43 -11.02 -3.74 -3.05
CA LYS A 43 -10.19 -2.54 -3.25
C LYS A 43 -10.13 -1.72 -1.97
N VAL A 44 -8.94 -1.50 -1.42
CA VAL A 44 -8.76 -0.80 -0.14
C VAL A 44 -7.75 0.33 -0.27
N VAL A 45 -8.13 1.52 0.17
CA VAL A 45 -7.25 2.69 0.18
C VAL A 45 -6.68 2.90 1.56
N PHE A 46 -5.37 3.06 1.65
CA PHE A 46 -4.71 3.56 2.85
C PHE A 46 -4.37 5.03 2.64
N THR A 47 -4.99 5.88 3.44
CA THR A 47 -4.69 7.31 3.53
C THR A 47 -4.51 7.70 4.99
N SER A 48 -4.28 8.98 5.26
CA SER A 48 -4.03 9.49 6.59
C SER A 48 -4.54 10.92 6.71
N SER A 49 -4.67 11.42 7.95
CA SER A 49 -5.06 12.81 8.19
C SER A 49 -3.91 13.76 7.93
N SER A 50 -2.68 13.31 8.22
CA SER A 50 -1.47 14.11 8.16
C SER A 50 -0.29 13.32 7.59
N LYS A 51 0.75 14.05 7.17
CA LYS A 51 2.00 13.42 6.74
C LYS A 51 2.69 12.73 7.92
N GLY A 52 3.27 11.56 7.69
CA GLY A 52 4.15 10.89 8.65
C GLY A 52 3.47 9.92 9.60
N GLU A 53 2.17 9.67 9.43
CA GLU A 53 1.37 8.76 10.27
C GLU A 53 1.59 7.26 9.95
N GLY A 54 2.61 6.94 9.16
CA GLY A 54 2.96 5.54 8.83
C GLY A 54 2.06 4.86 7.81
N LYS A 55 1.24 5.60 7.04
CA LYS A 55 0.32 5.04 6.03
C LYS A 55 0.97 4.04 5.07
N THR A 56 2.13 4.38 4.52
CA THR A 56 2.88 3.53 3.57
C THR A 56 3.43 2.28 4.24
N LEU A 57 3.85 2.39 5.51
CA LEU A 57 4.26 1.22 6.29
C LEU A 57 3.06 0.29 6.54
N SER A 58 1.92 0.87 6.90
CA SER A 58 0.69 0.11 7.12
C SER A 58 0.17 -0.56 5.86
N SER A 59 0.12 0.15 4.72
CA SER A 59 -0.36 -0.40 3.46
C SER A 59 0.53 -1.56 2.98
N VAL A 60 1.85 -1.42 3.05
CA VAL A 60 2.81 -2.50 2.69
C VAL A 60 2.65 -3.72 3.61
N ASN A 61 2.61 -3.53 4.93
CA ASN A 61 2.53 -4.67 5.85
C ASN A 61 1.16 -5.37 5.81
N ILE A 62 0.07 -4.63 5.61
CA ILE A 62 -1.25 -5.23 5.40
C ILE A 62 -1.28 -6.00 4.08
N ALA A 63 -0.76 -5.43 2.99
CA ALA A 63 -0.68 -6.12 1.70
C ALA A 63 0.14 -7.42 1.81
N SER A 64 1.27 -7.38 2.52
CA SER A 64 2.07 -8.57 2.83
C SER A 64 1.31 -9.61 3.67
N ALA A 65 0.57 -9.17 4.68
CA ALA A 65 -0.22 -10.08 5.52
C ALA A 65 -1.37 -10.73 4.73
N LEU A 66 -2.02 -10.00 3.82
CA LEU A 66 -3.04 -10.51 2.90
C LEU A 66 -2.45 -11.55 1.95
N ALA A 67 -1.28 -11.27 1.36
CA ALA A 67 -0.62 -12.18 0.41
C ALA A 67 -0.16 -13.51 1.03
N GLN A 68 0.01 -13.56 2.37
CA GLN A 68 0.28 -14.80 3.11
C GLN A 68 -0.96 -15.69 3.29
N GLN A 69 -2.16 -15.22 2.91
CA GLN A 69 -3.34 -16.10 2.86
C GLN A 69 -3.20 -17.08 1.69
N VAL A 70 -3.75 -18.28 1.87
CA VAL A 70 -3.71 -19.34 0.85
C VAL A 70 -4.40 -18.83 -0.41
N ASP A 71 -3.74 -19.01 -1.55
CA ASP A 71 -4.24 -18.69 -2.90
C ASP A 71 -4.75 -17.23 -3.06
N THR A 72 -4.22 -16.28 -2.28
CA THR A 72 -4.68 -14.89 -2.29
C THR A 72 -3.67 -14.00 -3.01
N LYS A 73 -4.04 -13.49 -4.19
CA LYS A 73 -3.22 -12.57 -4.98
C LYS A 73 -3.49 -11.13 -4.59
N VAL A 74 -2.42 -10.41 -4.23
CA VAL A 74 -2.50 -9.02 -3.79
C VAL A 74 -1.63 -8.15 -4.70
N ILE A 75 -2.14 -6.97 -5.05
CA ILE A 75 -1.34 -5.93 -5.68
C ILE A 75 -1.38 -4.64 -4.86
N LEU A 76 -0.20 -4.10 -4.55
CA LEU A 76 -0.03 -2.78 -3.93
C LEU A 76 0.26 -1.73 -5.00
N VAL A 77 -0.58 -0.69 -5.09
CA VAL A 77 -0.46 0.38 -6.06
C VAL A 77 -0.11 1.69 -5.34
N GLU A 78 1.01 2.29 -5.70
CA GLU A 78 1.45 3.57 -5.16
C GLU A 78 0.72 4.74 -5.85
N THR A 79 -0.19 5.37 -5.13
CA THR A 79 -0.98 6.52 -5.62
C THR A 79 -0.65 7.83 -4.91
N ASP A 80 0.23 7.83 -3.90
CA ASP A 80 0.92 9.03 -3.39
C ASP A 80 2.01 9.48 -4.36
N LEU A 81 1.57 10.08 -5.47
CA LEU A 81 2.46 10.59 -6.53
C LEU A 81 3.21 11.87 -6.12
N ARG A 82 2.87 12.48 -4.97
CA ARG A 82 3.56 13.67 -4.45
C ARG A 82 4.78 13.28 -3.62
N ARG A 83 4.66 12.23 -2.82
CA ARG A 83 5.73 11.76 -1.92
C ARG A 83 5.77 10.22 -1.90
N PRO A 84 6.16 9.60 -3.01
CA PRO A 84 6.21 8.15 -3.11
C PRO A 84 7.31 7.53 -2.23
N HIS A 85 6.98 6.44 -1.53
CA HIS A 85 7.89 5.68 -0.66
C HIS A 85 7.70 4.15 -0.71
N VAL A 86 6.73 3.62 -1.47
CA VAL A 86 6.46 2.17 -1.56
C VAL A 86 7.67 1.43 -2.14
N HIS A 87 8.28 1.96 -3.19
CA HIS A 87 9.45 1.37 -3.82
C HIS A 87 10.62 1.18 -2.83
N LEU A 88 10.82 2.12 -1.89
CA LEU A 88 11.83 2.00 -0.83
C LEU A 88 11.49 0.88 0.15
N ALA A 89 10.22 0.78 0.55
CA ALA A 89 9.75 -0.23 1.49
C ALA A 89 9.86 -1.66 0.92
N LEU A 90 9.70 -1.82 -0.39
CA LEU A 90 9.74 -3.11 -1.08
C LEU A 90 11.07 -3.43 -1.77
N GLY A 91 12.01 -2.48 -1.84
CA GLY A 91 13.29 -2.64 -2.54
C GLY A 91 13.15 -2.71 -4.07
N LEU A 92 12.18 -1.98 -4.64
CA LEU A 92 11.87 -2.00 -6.06
C LEU A 92 12.43 -0.77 -6.79
N THR A 93 12.65 -0.90 -8.09
CA THR A 93 12.86 0.27 -8.95
C THR A 93 11.53 1.01 -9.11
N PRO A 94 11.49 2.35 -9.02
CA PRO A 94 10.22 3.08 -9.11
C PRO A 94 9.71 3.27 -10.54
N SER A 95 10.59 3.25 -11.54
CA SER A 95 10.29 3.55 -12.95
C SER A 95 10.72 2.40 -13.88
N PRO A 96 9.99 2.11 -14.98
CA PRO A 96 8.65 2.67 -15.28
C PRO A 96 7.62 2.26 -14.21
N GLY A 97 6.56 3.06 -14.08
CA GLY A 97 5.53 2.90 -13.07
C GLY A 97 4.18 3.48 -13.50
N LEU A 98 3.29 3.70 -12.53
CA LEU A 98 1.89 4.08 -12.75
C LEU A 98 1.74 5.27 -13.68
N THR A 99 2.50 6.35 -13.46
CA THR A 99 2.37 7.57 -14.26
C THR A 99 2.83 7.38 -15.70
N ASN A 100 3.86 6.56 -15.94
CA ASN A 100 4.32 6.24 -17.28
C ASN A 100 3.22 5.48 -18.05
N CYS A 101 2.56 4.51 -17.40
CA CYS A 101 1.46 3.78 -18.03
C CYS A 101 0.24 4.67 -18.28
N LEU A 102 -0.12 5.55 -17.33
CA LEU A 102 -1.21 6.53 -17.51
C LEU A 102 -0.96 7.49 -18.67
N ASN A 103 0.31 7.84 -18.94
CA ASN A 103 0.74 8.64 -20.08
C ASN A 103 0.90 7.82 -21.38
N SER A 104 0.55 6.53 -21.38
CA SER A 104 0.71 5.61 -22.52
C SER A 104 2.16 5.42 -22.98
N GLU A 105 3.14 5.61 -22.08
CA GLU A 105 4.57 5.41 -22.37
C GLU A 105 4.98 3.94 -22.28
N CYS A 106 4.20 3.10 -21.58
CA CYS A 106 4.40 1.67 -21.42
C CYS A 106 3.07 0.94 -21.14
N ALA A 107 3.05 -0.38 -21.30
CA ALA A 107 1.87 -1.19 -20.99
C ALA A 107 1.76 -1.47 -19.49
N LEU A 108 0.55 -1.81 -19.02
CA LEU A 108 0.31 -2.18 -17.62
C LEU A 108 1.19 -3.35 -17.17
N ASP A 109 1.35 -4.35 -18.05
CA ASP A 109 2.10 -5.57 -17.73
C ASP A 109 3.60 -5.28 -17.51
N ASP A 110 4.13 -4.20 -18.09
CA ASP A 110 5.52 -3.79 -17.97
C ASP A 110 5.83 -3.14 -16.60
N ILE A 111 4.79 -2.67 -15.89
CA ILE A 111 4.92 -1.94 -14.63
C ILE A 111 4.47 -2.72 -13.40
N ILE A 112 3.89 -3.92 -13.60
CA ILE A 112 3.59 -4.86 -12.52
C ILE A 112 4.88 -5.57 -12.11
N LYS A 113 5.32 -5.33 -10.87
CA LYS A 113 6.58 -5.87 -10.35
C LYS A 113 6.30 -6.93 -9.30
N SER A 114 6.90 -8.10 -9.46
CA SER A 114 6.95 -9.10 -8.39
C SER A 114 7.77 -8.56 -7.22
N THR A 115 7.32 -8.84 -6.00
CA THR A 115 8.06 -8.52 -4.78
C THR A 115 8.83 -9.74 -4.27
N HIS A 116 9.60 -9.58 -3.21
CA HIS A 116 10.22 -10.70 -2.48
C HIS A 116 9.22 -11.47 -1.60
N ILE A 117 7.94 -11.07 -1.60
CA ILE A 117 6.85 -11.70 -0.85
C ILE A 117 5.97 -12.44 -1.88
N ASP A 118 5.80 -13.74 -1.66
CA ASP A 118 4.94 -14.56 -2.52
C ASP A 118 3.51 -14.00 -2.58
N ASN A 119 2.91 -14.08 -3.76
CA ASN A 119 1.56 -13.56 -4.07
C ASN A 119 1.37 -12.04 -3.91
N LEU A 120 2.42 -11.28 -3.58
CA LEU A 120 2.39 -9.82 -3.56
C LEU A 120 3.10 -9.25 -4.77
N SER A 121 2.34 -8.56 -5.61
CA SER A 121 2.88 -7.69 -6.67
C SER A 121 2.74 -6.23 -6.29
N ALA A 122 3.47 -5.35 -6.97
CA ALA A 122 3.39 -3.92 -6.74
C ALA A 122 3.50 -3.12 -8.05
N ILE A 123 2.83 -1.96 -8.06
CA ILE A 123 3.02 -0.90 -9.04
C ILE A 123 3.55 0.33 -8.30
N CYS A 124 4.76 0.76 -8.64
CA CYS A 124 5.35 1.98 -8.12
C CYS A 124 4.90 3.21 -8.90
N TYR A 125 5.18 4.41 -8.39
CA TYR A 125 4.68 5.66 -8.98
C TYR A 125 5.15 5.96 -10.41
N GLY A 126 6.40 5.63 -10.79
CA GLY A 126 6.98 5.99 -12.09
C GLY A 126 7.74 7.32 -12.09
N ALA A 127 7.30 8.28 -12.90
CA ALA A 127 7.78 9.67 -12.88
C ALA A 127 6.84 10.56 -12.05
N ILE A 128 7.37 11.55 -11.32
CA ILE A 128 6.54 12.49 -10.55
C ILE A 128 5.81 13.42 -11.54
N PRO A 129 4.46 13.41 -11.60
CA PRO A 129 3.73 14.26 -12.52
C PRO A 129 3.48 15.65 -11.94
N PRO A 130 3.27 16.68 -12.78
CA PRO A 130 2.85 18.00 -12.32
C PRO A 130 1.37 18.03 -11.85
N ASN A 131 0.56 17.06 -12.29
CA ASN A 131 -0.90 17.00 -12.15
C ASN A 131 -1.41 15.64 -11.58
N PRO A 132 -1.08 15.27 -10.33
CA PRO A 132 -1.46 13.97 -9.75
C PRO A 132 -2.97 13.71 -9.72
N SER A 133 -3.77 14.68 -9.28
CA SER A 133 -5.22 14.51 -9.12
C SER A 133 -5.91 14.18 -10.44
N GLU A 134 -5.55 14.91 -11.50
CA GLU A 134 -6.10 14.75 -12.84
C GLU A 134 -5.79 13.36 -13.39
N LEU A 135 -4.52 12.92 -13.28
CA LEU A 135 -4.09 11.60 -13.71
C LEU A 135 -4.84 10.48 -12.97
N LEU A 136 -4.96 10.57 -11.65
CA LEU A 136 -5.67 9.56 -10.84
C LEU A 136 -7.18 9.56 -11.08
N SER A 137 -7.75 10.66 -11.60
CA SER A 137 -9.15 10.78 -11.99
C SER A 137 -9.46 10.38 -13.43
N SER A 138 -8.43 10.02 -14.23
CA SER A 138 -8.57 9.72 -15.64
C SER A 138 -9.27 8.39 -15.92
N ASP A 139 -9.88 8.27 -17.11
CA ASP A 139 -10.43 7.01 -17.60
C ASP A 139 -9.36 5.91 -17.69
N SER A 140 -8.13 6.27 -18.06
CA SER A 140 -6.98 5.35 -18.07
C SER A 140 -6.74 4.71 -16.69
N MET A 141 -6.86 5.48 -15.60
CA MET A 141 -6.73 4.93 -14.25
C MET A 141 -7.87 3.97 -13.92
N THR A 142 -9.10 4.31 -14.31
CA THR A 142 -10.26 3.42 -14.15
C THR A 142 -10.07 2.11 -14.93
N ASP A 143 -9.53 2.17 -16.14
CA ASP A 143 -9.29 0.97 -16.95
C ASP A 143 -8.16 0.10 -16.39
N ILE A 144 -7.11 0.71 -15.83
CA ILE A 144 -6.08 -0.02 -15.07
C ILE A 144 -6.73 -0.76 -13.89
N ILE A 145 -7.53 -0.07 -13.07
CA ILE A 145 -8.19 -0.70 -11.90
C ILE A 145 -9.09 -1.86 -12.34
N LYS A 146 -9.87 -1.70 -13.43
CA LYS A 146 -10.72 -2.76 -13.99
C LYS A 146 -9.94 -3.96 -14.54
N ARG A 147 -8.71 -3.75 -14.98
CA ARG A 147 -7.85 -4.85 -15.42
C ARG A 147 -7.27 -5.60 -14.22
N LEU A 148 -6.75 -4.85 -13.24
CA LEU A 148 -6.24 -5.43 -12.00
C LEU A 148 -7.30 -6.22 -11.22
N GLU A 149 -8.54 -5.75 -11.17
CA GLU A 149 -9.60 -6.44 -10.40
C GLU A 149 -10.01 -7.80 -10.98
N LYS A 150 -9.60 -8.12 -12.21
CA LYS A 150 -9.80 -9.43 -12.83
C LYS A 150 -8.71 -10.44 -12.48
N GLU A 151 -7.54 -9.96 -12.06
CA GLU A 151 -6.34 -10.76 -11.87
C GLU A 151 -5.95 -10.93 -10.40
N TYR A 152 -6.43 -10.04 -9.53
CA TYR A 152 -6.07 -9.99 -8.11
C TYR A 152 -7.32 -10.07 -7.21
N ASP A 153 -7.15 -10.70 -6.06
CA ASP A 153 -8.18 -10.77 -5.01
C ASP A 153 -8.23 -9.48 -4.19
N TYR A 154 -7.09 -8.80 -4.05
CA TYR A 154 -6.97 -7.51 -3.38
C TYR A 154 -6.16 -6.51 -4.18
N ILE A 155 -6.67 -5.28 -4.26
CA ILE A 155 -5.90 -4.10 -4.67
C ILE A 155 -5.80 -3.17 -3.47
N ILE A 156 -4.57 -2.94 -3.03
CA ILE A 156 -4.26 -2.02 -1.94
C ILE A 156 -3.68 -0.74 -2.55
N PHE A 157 -4.20 0.42 -2.19
CA PHE A 157 -3.68 1.70 -2.66
C PHE A 157 -2.97 2.45 -1.53
N ASP A 158 -1.73 2.87 -1.73
CA ASP A 158 -1.04 3.81 -0.84
C ASP A 158 -1.28 5.24 -1.34
N ALA A 159 -2.21 5.96 -0.72
CA ALA A 159 -2.70 7.25 -1.17
C ALA A 159 -2.20 8.40 -0.27
N PRO A 160 -2.06 9.64 -0.79
CA PRO A 160 -1.57 10.77 0.00
C PRO A 160 -2.56 11.14 1.12
N PRO A 161 -2.14 11.92 2.14
CA PRO A 161 -3.03 12.32 3.23
C PRO A 161 -4.23 13.14 2.74
N VAL A 162 -5.44 12.61 2.93
CA VAL A 162 -6.69 13.16 2.35
C VAL A 162 -7.05 14.54 2.89
N ALA A 163 -6.64 14.89 4.12
CA ALA A 163 -6.90 16.22 4.68
C ALA A 163 -5.91 17.28 4.19
N VAL A 164 -4.84 16.89 3.49
CA VAL A 164 -3.83 17.81 2.94
C VAL A 164 -4.05 18.05 1.45
N VAL A 165 -4.37 16.99 0.69
CA VAL A 165 -4.60 17.06 -0.75
C VAL A 165 -5.75 16.13 -1.15
N ILE A 166 -6.46 16.51 -2.21
CA ILE A 166 -7.62 15.76 -2.72
C ILE A 166 -7.24 14.58 -3.63
N ASP A 167 -5.96 14.38 -3.94
CA ASP A 167 -5.49 13.35 -4.87
C ASP A 167 -5.94 11.93 -4.51
N ALA A 168 -6.23 11.65 -3.24
CA ALA A 168 -6.74 10.34 -2.79
C ALA A 168 -8.22 10.12 -3.19
N VAL A 169 -9.01 11.18 -3.35
CA VAL A 169 -10.47 11.12 -3.55
C VAL A 169 -10.88 10.33 -4.79
N PRO A 170 -10.24 10.50 -5.98
CA PRO A 170 -10.57 9.70 -7.15
C PRO A 170 -10.38 8.19 -6.94
N ILE A 171 -9.40 7.80 -6.14
CA ILE A 171 -9.14 6.39 -5.82
C ILE A 171 -10.12 5.88 -4.77
N ILE A 172 -10.42 6.69 -3.75
CA ILE A 172 -11.44 6.36 -2.72
C ILE A 172 -12.80 6.06 -3.37
N LYS A 173 -13.21 6.86 -4.36
CA LYS A 173 -14.48 6.65 -5.09
C LYS A 173 -14.56 5.31 -5.84
N GLN A 174 -13.41 4.71 -6.15
CA GLN A 174 -13.31 3.44 -6.86
C GLN A 174 -12.97 2.27 -5.93
N SER A 175 -12.94 2.52 -4.62
CA SER A 175 -12.57 1.54 -3.59
C SER A 175 -13.77 1.04 -2.79
N ASP A 176 -13.61 -0.11 -2.15
CA ASP A 176 -14.61 -0.74 -1.30
C ASP A 176 -14.39 -0.40 0.20
N GLY A 177 -13.25 0.20 0.55
CA GLY A 177 -12.91 0.63 1.91
C GLY A 177 -11.74 1.60 1.97
N VAL A 178 -11.69 2.39 3.05
CA VAL A 178 -10.66 3.39 3.38
C VAL A 178 -10.25 3.25 4.84
#